data_AF-A0A496WDR7-F1
#
_entry.id   AF-A0A496WDR7-F1
#
_cell.length_a   1.000
_cell.length_b   1.000
_cell.length_c   1.000
_cell.angle_alpha   90.00
_cell.angle_beta   90.00
_cell.angle_gamma   90.00
#
_symmetry.space_group_name_H-M   'P 1'
#
loop_
_entity.id
_entity.type
_entity.pdbx_description
1 polymer ?
#
loop_
_entity_poly.entity_id
_entity_poly.type
_entity_poly.pdbx_seq_one_letter_code
_entity_poly.pdbx_strand_id
1 'polypeptide(L)'
;MKCATMIASNDNTLTALLDQACSSADPYQSAALHPWLSASERAVCEKIIFAQRRHPRIFARAAYTPVSLLQRLALENDSVILDKLVKNPATPTTVLKQLAQGKHGKHRLNSIAAHANASTALLDSLDEQASPERRQAICSNPNAGLIQLNRLLVNASLGECKKMAQNPHADRVFLTRLWQAHDEVYLHAEIASHRNCPSEFLNIALNSDVVLLRRKAAANTKLSDTQLLQLLADSESQVRVAALRQLVAVKVSQADEPARRVRRELARKTGLDEALVNRLVLTMIAGCAAGLLAIPPLRSLC
;
A
#
# COMPACT_ATOMS: atom_id res chain seq x y z
N MET A 1 -10.94 15.34 12.61
CA MET A 1 -10.49 15.69 13.98
C MET A 1 -11.34 16.76 14.68
N LYS A 2 -12.11 17.63 13.99
CA LYS A 2 -12.94 18.66 14.65
C LYS A 2 -14.24 18.14 15.33
N CYS A 3 -14.72 16.94 15.01
CA CYS A 3 -15.91 16.38 15.66
C CYS A 3 -15.62 15.65 16.99
N ALA A 4 -14.38 15.21 17.22
CA ALA A 4 -14.01 14.49 18.45
C ALA A 4 -13.91 15.40 19.68
N THR A 5 -13.68 16.70 19.47
CA THR A 5 -13.54 17.70 20.54
C THR A 5 -14.86 18.31 20.99
N MET A 6 -15.98 18.08 20.29
CA MET A 6 -17.30 18.62 20.70
C MET A 6 -18.09 17.70 21.66
N ILE A 7 -17.73 16.43 21.79
CA ILE A 7 -18.45 15.51 22.70
C ILE A 7 -17.87 15.62 24.13
N ALA A 8 -16.60 15.96 24.26
CA ALA A 8 -15.96 16.17 25.56
C ALA A 8 -16.47 17.41 26.34
N SER A 9 -17.30 18.25 25.73
CA SER A 9 -17.90 19.43 26.37
C SER A 9 -19.32 19.22 26.89
N ASN A 10 -19.90 18.01 26.77
CA ASN A 10 -21.23 17.72 27.28
C ASN A 10 -21.28 16.34 27.95
N ASP A 11 -20.78 16.24 29.18
CA ASP A 11 -20.89 15.03 30.02
C ASP A 11 -22.35 14.52 30.08
N ASN A 12 -23.33 15.43 30.10
CA ASN A 12 -24.76 15.11 30.08
C ASN A 12 -25.23 14.40 28.80
N THR A 13 -24.54 14.58 27.67
CA THR A 13 -24.89 13.88 26.41
C THR A 13 -24.31 12.48 26.36
N LEU A 14 -23.10 12.28 26.90
CA LEU A 14 -22.48 10.96 26.96
C LEU A 14 -23.22 10.04 27.92
N THR A 15 -23.65 10.55 29.07
CA THR A 15 -24.47 9.80 30.04
C THR A 15 -25.83 9.42 29.45
N ALA A 16 -26.52 10.35 28.77
CA ALA A 16 -27.78 10.06 28.09
C ALA A 16 -27.63 8.97 27.01
N LEU A 17 -26.53 9.00 26.24
CA LEU A 17 -26.24 7.97 25.24
C LEU A 17 -25.90 6.62 25.88
N LEU A 18 -25.20 6.61 27.01
CA LEU A 18 -24.92 5.40 27.78
C LEU A 18 -26.21 4.78 28.33
N ASP A 19 -27.09 5.58 28.92
CA ASP A 19 -28.39 5.14 29.43
C ASP A 19 -29.25 4.56 28.28
N GLN A 20 -29.25 5.22 27.13
CA GLN A 20 -29.91 4.71 25.93
C GLN A 20 -29.33 3.36 25.50
N ALA A 21 -28.01 3.23 25.40
CA ALA A 21 -27.36 1.97 25.03
C ALA A 21 -27.65 0.84 26.02
N CYS A 22 -27.76 1.16 27.31
CA CYS A 22 -28.14 0.19 28.35
C CYS A 22 -29.61 -0.23 28.23
N SER A 23 -30.52 0.71 27.98
CA SER A 23 -31.95 0.43 27.83
C SER A 23 -32.28 -0.39 26.58
N SER A 24 -31.57 -0.13 25.47
CA SER A 24 -31.75 -0.82 24.19
C SER A 24 -31.04 -2.17 24.14
N ALA A 25 -30.09 -2.40 25.06
CA ALA A 25 -29.15 -3.52 25.03
C ALA A 25 -28.45 -3.68 23.67
N ASP A 26 -28.18 -2.56 22.97
CA ASP A 26 -27.56 -2.58 21.64
C ASP A 26 -26.02 -2.71 21.76
N PRO A 27 -25.44 -3.82 21.28
CA PRO A 27 -24.00 -4.04 21.31
C PRO A 27 -23.23 -3.06 20.40
N TYR A 28 -23.84 -2.53 19.34
CA TYR A 28 -23.18 -1.62 18.40
C TYR A 28 -23.03 -0.22 19.00
N GLN A 29 -24.06 0.28 19.67
CA GLN A 29 -23.99 1.54 20.43
C GLN A 29 -22.97 1.42 21.56
N SER A 30 -23.01 0.32 22.31
CA SER A 30 -22.04 0.01 23.38
C SER A 30 -20.60 -0.02 22.87
N ALA A 31 -20.36 -0.65 21.71
CA ALA A 31 -19.04 -0.70 21.08
C ALA A 31 -18.59 0.67 20.56
N ALA A 32 -19.51 1.46 19.99
CA ALA A 32 -19.22 2.80 19.51
C ALA A 32 -18.79 3.70 20.67
N LEU A 33 -19.52 3.70 21.79
CA LEU A 33 -19.26 4.57 22.94
C LEU A 33 -17.97 4.24 23.71
N HIS A 34 -17.49 3.00 23.62
CA HIS A 34 -16.36 2.47 24.39
C HIS A 34 -15.09 3.35 24.49
N PRO A 35 -14.66 4.13 23.47
CA PRO A 35 -13.52 5.05 23.58
C PRO A 35 -13.69 6.13 24.63
N TRP A 36 -14.90 6.68 24.75
CA TRP A 36 -15.17 7.90 25.53
C TRP A 36 -15.58 7.60 26.97
N LEU A 37 -15.82 6.33 27.29
CA LEU A 37 -16.27 5.88 28.60
C LEU A 37 -15.11 5.68 29.60
N SER A 38 -15.41 5.91 30.87
CA SER A 38 -14.57 5.53 32.01
C SER A 38 -14.53 4.00 32.19
N ALA A 39 -13.64 3.49 33.04
CA ALA A 39 -13.46 2.05 33.21
C ALA A 39 -14.73 1.34 33.77
N SER A 40 -15.47 2.00 34.66
CA SER A 40 -16.72 1.46 35.22
C SER A 40 -17.83 1.39 34.18
N GLU A 41 -17.96 2.44 33.35
CA GLU A 41 -18.95 2.51 32.28
C GLU A 41 -18.64 1.51 31.15
N ARG A 42 -17.35 1.35 30.80
CA ARG A 42 -16.92 0.31 29.85
C ARG A 42 -17.35 -1.07 30.32
N ALA A 43 -17.22 -1.39 31.60
CA ALA A 43 -17.63 -2.69 32.13
C ALA A 43 -19.13 -2.98 31.92
N VAL A 44 -19.99 -1.95 31.94
CA VAL A 44 -21.42 -2.09 31.64
C VAL A 44 -21.63 -2.39 30.15
N CYS A 45 -21.02 -1.59 29.27
CA CYS A 45 -21.08 -1.80 27.81
C CYS A 45 -20.49 -3.16 27.39
N GLU A 46 -19.41 -3.58 28.03
CA GLU A 46 -18.78 -4.89 27.81
C GLU A 46 -19.76 -6.02 28.12
N LYS A 47 -20.52 -5.97 29.21
CA LYS A 47 -21.54 -7.00 29.50
C LYS A 47 -22.54 -7.16 28.35
N ILE A 48 -22.96 -6.07 27.73
CA ILE A 48 -23.88 -6.07 26.58
C ILE A 48 -23.19 -6.66 25.34
N ILE A 49 -21.96 -6.23 25.05
CA ILE A 49 -21.17 -6.72 23.92
C ILE A 49 -20.91 -8.23 24.05
N PHE A 50 -20.48 -8.68 25.22
CA PHE A 50 -20.13 -10.08 25.47
C PHE A 50 -21.35 -10.99 25.76
N ALA A 51 -22.57 -10.43 25.87
CA ALA A 51 -23.78 -11.20 26.11
C ALA A 51 -24.01 -12.31 25.07
N GLN A 52 -23.63 -12.08 23.81
CA GLN A 52 -23.69 -13.09 22.76
C GLN A 52 -22.31 -13.37 22.19
N ARG A 53 -21.94 -14.66 22.12
CA ARG A 53 -20.65 -15.12 21.59
C ARG A 53 -20.32 -14.60 20.17
N ARG A 54 -21.32 -14.22 19.38
CA ARG A 54 -21.13 -13.71 18.02
C ARG A 54 -20.60 -12.28 17.98
N HIS A 55 -20.98 -11.40 18.91
CA HIS A 55 -20.64 -9.98 18.81
C HIS A 55 -19.14 -9.72 18.99
N PRO A 56 -18.43 -10.31 19.98
CA PRO A 56 -16.98 -10.15 20.11
C PRO A 56 -16.23 -10.55 18.83
N ARG A 57 -16.69 -11.60 18.14
CA ARG A 57 -16.12 -12.04 16.86
C ARG A 57 -16.40 -11.06 15.72
N ILE A 58 -17.55 -10.41 15.72
CA ILE A 58 -17.89 -9.38 14.73
C ILE A 58 -16.98 -8.15 14.96
N PHE A 59 -16.94 -7.65 16.19
CA PHE A 59 -16.13 -6.47 16.52
C PHE A 59 -14.63 -6.73 16.35
N ALA A 60 -14.12 -7.91 16.69
CA ALA A 60 -12.72 -8.25 16.47
C ALA A 60 -12.27 -8.09 15.01
N ARG A 61 -13.16 -8.32 14.03
CA ARG A 61 -12.87 -8.18 12.60
C ARG A 61 -13.19 -6.79 12.03
N ALA A 62 -14.06 -6.03 12.68
CA ALA A 62 -14.54 -4.77 12.13
C ALA A 62 -13.46 -3.67 12.20
N ALA A 63 -13.17 -3.02 11.08
CA ALA A 63 -12.12 -2.00 10.97
C ALA A 63 -12.41 -0.72 11.75
N TYR A 64 -13.68 -0.47 12.11
CA TYR A 64 -14.12 0.68 12.89
C TYR A 64 -14.14 0.40 14.40
N THR A 65 -13.78 -0.82 14.83
CA THR A 65 -13.77 -1.17 16.25
C THR A 65 -12.72 -0.34 16.98
N PRO A 66 -13.09 0.33 18.08
CA PRO A 66 -12.17 1.20 18.76
C PRO A 66 -11.04 0.45 19.46
N VAL A 67 -9.89 1.11 19.56
CA VAL A 67 -8.66 0.56 20.17
C VAL A 67 -8.91 0.03 21.59
N SER A 68 -9.68 0.75 22.42
CA SER A 68 -10.01 0.33 23.78
C SER A 68 -10.79 -0.99 23.81
N LEU A 69 -11.71 -1.20 22.86
CA LEU A 69 -12.47 -2.45 22.76
C LEU A 69 -11.60 -3.58 22.18
N LEU A 70 -10.72 -3.30 21.21
CA LEU A 70 -9.76 -4.27 20.70
C LEU A 70 -8.80 -4.77 21.79
N GLN A 71 -8.36 -3.88 22.69
CA GLN A 71 -7.56 -4.23 23.86
C GLN A 71 -8.31 -5.16 24.80
N ARG A 72 -9.60 -4.88 25.07
CA ARG A 72 -10.43 -5.77 25.90
C ARG A 72 -10.63 -7.13 25.24
N LEU A 73 -10.94 -7.16 23.94
CA LEU A 73 -11.11 -8.39 23.17
C LEU A 73 -9.84 -9.27 23.14
N ALA A 74 -8.66 -8.66 23.20
CA ALA A 74 -7.39 -9.39 23.23
C ALA A 74 -7.17 -10.21 24.52
N LEU A 75 -7.90 -9.89 25.58
CA LEU A 75 -7.87 -10.62 26.85
C LEU A 75 -8.78 -11.85 26.84
N GLU A 76 -9.61 -12.01 25.80
CA GLU A 76 -10.46 -13.19 25.65
C GLU A 76 -9.65 -14.41 25.20
N ASN A 77 -9.80 -15.53 25.90
CA ASN A 77 -9.14 -16.80 25.56
C ASN A 77 -9.82 -17.56 24.40
N ASP A 78 -10.41 -16.85 23.42
CA ASP A 78 -11.00 -17.46 22.21
C ASP A 78 -10.05 -17.28 21.01
N SER A 79 -9.49 -18.40 20.53
CA SER A 79 -8.57 -18.41 19.38
C SER A 79 -9.17 -17.75 18.13
N VAL A 80 -10.48 -17.84 17.92
CA VAL A 80 -11.18 -17.24 16.78
C VAL A 80 -11.20 -15.71 16.89
N ILE A 81 -11.33 -15.17 18.10
CA ILE A 81 -11.27 -13.72 18.35
C ILE A 81 -9.84 -13.24 18.07
N LEU A 82 -8.84 -13.92 18.63
CA LEU A 82 -7.43 -13.54 18.46
C LEU A 82 -7.01 -13.54 16.98
N ASP A 83 -7.41 -14.55 16.20
CA ASP A 83 -7.11 -14.60 14.76
C ASP A 83 -7.81 -13.48 13.97
N LYS A 84 -8.99 -13.04 14.42
CA LYS A 84 -9.69 -11.91 13.81
C LYS A 84 -9.05 -10.58 14.18
N LEU A 85 -8.59 -10.42 15.42
CA LEU A 85 -7.84 -9.24 15.86
C LEU A 85 -6.58 -9.04 15.02
N VAL A 86 -5.80 -10.09 14.78
CA VAL A 86 -4.60 -9.97 13.94
C VAL A 86 -4.92 -9.58 12.49
N LYS A 87 -6.10 -9.93 11.98
CA LYS A 87 -6.54 -9.54 10.62
C LYS A 87 -7.17 -8.15 10.56
N ASN A 88 -7.40 -7.51 11.71
CA ASN A 88 -8.05 -6.21 11.76
C ASN A 88 -7.00 -5.09 11.61
N PRO A 89 -7.09 -4.25 10.56
CA PRO A 89 -6.10 -3.21 10.30
C PRO A 89 -5.99 -2.16 11.42
N ALA A 90 -7.03 -2.01 12.25
CA ALA A 90 -7.06 -1.09 13.38
C ALA A 90 -6.38 -1.64 14.65
N THR A 91 -5.93 -2.90 14.65
CA THR A 91 -5.31 -3.51 15.82
C THR A 91 -4.00 -2.81 16.17
N PRO A 92 -3.86 -2.30 17.41
CA PRO A 92 -2.70 -1.53 17.81
C PRO A 92 -1.48 -2.42 18.03
N THR A 93 -0.29 -1.81 17.94
CA THR A 93 1.02 -2.46 18.21
C THR A 93 1.05 -3.17 19.57
N THR A 94 0.43 -2.60 20.61
CA THR A 94 0.41 -3.16 21.97
C THR A 94 -0.34 -4.49 22.04
N VAL A 95 -1.51 -4.57 21.38
CA VAL A 95 -2.27 -5.81 21.26
C VAL A 95 -1.49 -6.83 20.44
N LEU A 96 -0.89 -6.45 19.31
CA LEU A 96 -0.08 -7.37 18.51
C LEU A 96 1.11 -7.95 19.29
N LYS A 97 1.76 -7.14 20.14
CA LYS A 97 2.84 -7.60 21.04
C LYS A 97 2.33 -8.64 22.04
N GLN A 98 1.19 -8.37 22.69
CA GLN A 98 0.55 -9.33 23.59
C GLN A 98 0.19 -10.64 22.86
N LEU A 99 -0.38 -10.53 21.66
CA LEU A 99 -0.71 -11.66 20.79
C LEU A 99 0.50 -12.38 20.19
N ALA A 100 1.71 -11.85 20.30
CA ALA A 100 2.93 -12.54 19.87
C ALA A 100 3.57 -13.35 21.02
N GLN A 101 3.37 -12.92 22.26
CA GLN A 101 3.92 -13.56 23.46
C GLN A 101 3.14 -14.80 23.91
N GLY A 102 1.87 -14.93 23.50
CA GLY A 102 1.03 -16.07 23.87
C GLY A 102 1.37 -17.37 23.14
N LYS A 103 0.91 -18.51 23.69
CA LYS A 103 1.05 -19.84 23.08
C LYS A 103 0.15 -19.96 21.85
N HIS A 104 0.69 -19.72 20.67
CA HIS A 104 -0.10 -19.56 19.45
C HIS A 104 0.48 -20.30 18.25
N GLY A 105 -0.37 -20.62 17.29
CA GLY A 105 0.04 -21.32 16.07
C GLY A 105 0.92 -20.44 15.18
N LYS A 106 1.79 -21.08 14.39
CA LYS A 106 2.71 -20.43 13.43
C LYS A 106 1.98 -19.43 12.51
N HIS A 107 0.75 -19.77 12.07
CA HIS A 107 -0.06 -18.91 11.20
C HIS A 107 -0.38 -17.54 11.80
N ARG A 108 -0.58 -17.45 13.13
CA ARG A 108 -0.86 -16.18 13.80
C ARG A 108 0.37 -15.29 13.80
N LEU A 109 1.53 -15.84 14.14
CA LEU A 109 2.81 -15.11 14.10
C LEU A 109 3.12 -14.59 12.69
N ASN A 110 2.82 -15.38 11.65
CA ASN A 110 3.00 -14.96 10.26
C ASN A 110 2.06 -13.81 9.90
N SER A 111 0.81 -13.86 10.38
CA SER A 111 -0.17 -12.78 10.17
C SER A 111 0.21 -11.51 10.94
N ILE A 112 0.77 -11.64 12.16
CA ILE A 112 1.31 -10.51 12.93
C ILE A 112 2.49 -9.88 12.18
N ALA A 113 3.41 -10.70 11.66
CA ALA A 113 4.55 -10.21 10.89
C ALA A 113 4.14 -9.45 9.61
N ALA A 114 3.02 -9.81 8.98
CA ALA A 114 2.48 -9.12 7.82
C ALA A 114 1.65 -7.86 8.17
N HIS A 115 1.40 -7.60 9.45
CA HIS A 115 0.48 -6.55 9.87
C HIS A 115 1.09 -5.14 9.70
N ALA A 116 0.31 -4.19 9.18
CA ALA A 116 0.76 -2.82 8.94
C ALA A 116 1.14 -2.05 10.23
N ASN A 117 0.54 -2.40 11.36
CA ASN A 117 0.88 -1.86 12.68
C ASN A 117 1.90 -2.72 13.44
N ALA A 118 2.57 -3.68 12.81
CA ALA A 118 3.68 -4.37 13.48
C ALA A 118 4.86 -3.39 13.62
N SER A 119 5.28 -3.12 14.85
CA SER A 119 6.44 -2.25 15.12
C SER A 119 7.75 -2.96 14.77
N THR A 120 8.80 -2.21 14.43
CA THR A 120 10.17 -2.72 14.23
C THR A 120 10.60 -3.69 15.33
N ALA A 121 10.50 -3.29 16.60
CA ALA A 121 10.88 -4.12 17.74
C ALA A 121 10.05 -5.42 17.87
N LEU A 122 8.79 -5.41 17.41
CA LEU A 122 7.96 -6.63 17.40
C LEU A 122 8.44 -7.56 16.28
N LEU A 123 8.69 -7.02 15.08
CA LEU A 123 9.22 -7.80 13.97
C LEU A 123 10.58 -8.41 14.32
N ASP A 124 11.48 -7.67 14.99
CA ASP A 124 12.76 -8.18 15.48
C ASP A 124 12.59 -9.40 16.39
N SER A 125 11.62 -9.37 17.31
CA SER A 125 11.34 -10.50 18.21
C SER A 125 10.77 -11.74 17.49
N LEU A 126 10.23 -11.58 16.28
CA LEU A 126 9.64 -12.68 15.50
C LEU A 126 10.65 -13.43 14.62
N ASP A 127 11.89 -12.91 14.52
CA ASP A 127 12.93 -13.35 13.59
C ASP A 127 13.63 -14.65 14.01
N GLU A 128 13.89 -14.82 15.31
CA GLU A 128 14.81 -15.85 15.86
C GLU A 128 14.46 -17.30 15.50
N GLN A 129 13.21 -17.59 15.15
CA GLN A 129 12.72 -18.91 14.71
C GLN A 129 11.68 -18.76 13.58
N ALA A 130 11.94 -17.85 12.64
CA ALA A 130 11.02 -17.53 11.56
C ALA A 130 10.89 -18.68 10.54
N SER A 131 9.64 -19.14 10.32
CA SER A 131 9.32 -20.02 9.19
C SER A 131 9.52 -19.26 7.86
N PRO A 132 9.68 -19.93 6.71
CA PRO A 132 9.87 -19.24 5.43
C PRO A 132 8.75 -18.23 5.13
N GLU A 133 7.50 -18.56 5.47
CA GLU A 133 6.37 -17.64 5.31
C GLU A 133 6.47 -16.43 6.25
N ARG A 134 7.01 -16.61 7.46
CA ARG A 134 7.23 -15.50 8.40
C ARG A 134 8.33 -14.59 7.92
N ARG A 135 9.45 -15.14 7.43
CA ARG A 135 10.54 -14.35 6.85
C ARG A 135 10.04 -13.53 5.66
N GLN A 136 9.26 -14.14 4.77
CA GLN A 136 8.65 -13.44 3.66
C GLN A 136 7.73 -12.30 4.13
N ALA A 137 6.91 -12.55 5.15
CA ALA A 137 6.05 -11.53 5.76
C ALA A 137 6.87 -10.37 6.33
N ILE A 138 7.94 -10.64 7.08
CA ILE A 138 8.87 -9.63 7.61
C ILE A 138 9.48 -8.81 6.46
N CYS A 139 10.01 -9.46 5.43
CA CYS A 139 10.62 -8.76 4.28
C CYS A 139 9.63 -7.87 3.53
N SER A 140 8.36 -8.25 3.50
CA SER A 140 7.29 -7.47 2.87
C SER A 140 6.72 -6.36 3.75
N ASN A 141 7.04 -6.33 5.04
CA ASN A 141 6.48 -5.36 5.96
C ASN A 141 7.17 -4.00 5.79
N PRO A 142 6.43 -2.91 5.54
CA PRO A 142 7.02 -1.57 5.39
C PRO A 142 7.74 -1.09 6.66
N ASN A 143 7.36 -1.59 7.84
CA ASN A 143 7.99 -1.21 9.11
C ASN A 143 9.18 -2.11 9.49
N ALA A 144 9.60 -3.05 8.64
CA ALA A 144 10.77 -3.87 8.93
C ALA A 144 12.02 -2.99 9.05
N GLY A 145 12.76 -3.17 10.15
CA GLY A 145 13.94 -2.37 10.46
C GLY A 145 15.15 -2.78 9.63
N LEU A 146 16.03 -1.83 9.29
CA LEU A 146 17.22 -2.11 8.47
C LEU A 146 18.17 -3.13 9.12
N ILE A 147 18.32 -3.11 10.44
CA ILE A 147 19.16 -4.08 11.16
C ILE A 147 18.63 -5.51 10.95
N GLN A 148 17.31 -5.67 10.98
CA GLN A 148 16.65 -6.95 10.72
C GLN A 148 16.81 -7.37 9.25
N LEU A 149 16.50 -6.48 8.32
CA LEU A 149 16.59 -6.78 6.89
C LEU A 149 18.03 -7.12 6.47
N ASN A 150 19.04 -6.46 7.05
CA ASN A 150 20.44 -6.81 6.82
C ASN A 150 20.80 -8.22 7.31
N ARG A 151 20.25 -8.66 8.44
CA ARG A 151 20.44 -10.04 8.93
C ARG A 151 19.79 -11.04 7.99
N LEU A 152 18.56 -10.76 7.54
CA LEU A 152 17.83 -11.62 6.61
C LEU A 152 18.48 -11.71 5.24
N LEU A 153 19.10 -10.62 4.76
CA LEU A 153 19.72 -10.53 3.44
C LEU A 153 20.80 -11.61 3.21
N VAL A 154 21.51 -12.03 4.25
CA VAL A 154 22.61 -13.02 4.16
C VAL A 154 22.16 -14.33 3.50
N ASN A 155 20.93 -14.78 3.77
CA ASN A 155 20.37 -16.02 3.23
C ASN A 155 19.05 -15.78 2.50
N ALA A 156 18.85 -14.57 1.98
CA ALA A 156 17.60 -14.19 1.33
C ALA A 156 17.51 -14.81 -0.06
N SER A 157 16.32 -15.30 -0.39
CA SER A 157 15.94 -15.64 -1.75
C SER A 157 15.72 -14.37 -2.59
N LEU A 158 15.77 -14.49 -3.91
CA LEU A 158 15.44 -13.39 -4.83
C LEU A 158 14.04 -12.79 -4.55
N GLY A 159 13.08 -13.63 -4.16
CA GLY A 159 11.73 -13.19 -3.79
C GLY A 159 11.73 -12.29 -2.55
N GLU A 160 12.51 -12.63 -1.53
CA GLU A 160 12.68 -11.83 -0.32
C GLU A 160 13.43 -10.53 -0.62
N CYS A 161 14.52 -10.58 -1.40
CA CYS A 161 15.28 -9.39 -1.83
C CYS A 161 14.39 -8.37 -2.58
N LYS A 162 13.51 -8.83 -3.47
CA LYS A 162 12.54 -7.96 -4.16
C LYS A 162 11.59 -7.27 -3.19
N LYS A 163 11.14 -7.96 -2.13
CA LYS A 163 10.29 -7.36 -1.09
C LYS A 163 11.04 -6.35 -0.24
N MET A 164 12.28 -6.66 0.13
CA MET A 164 13.15 -5.75 0.86
C MET A 164 13.43 -4.45 0.07
N ALA A 165 13.62 -4.55 -1.25
CA ALA A 165 13.84 -3.38 -2.12
C ALA A 165 12.63 -2.45 -2.21
N GLN A 166 11.42 -2.95 -1.95
CA GLN A 166 10.18 -2.16 -1.92
C GLN A 166 9.95 -1.47 -0.57
N ASN A 167 10.78 -1.72 0.44
CA ASN A 167 10.62 -1.14 1.77
C ASN A 167 10.87 0.39 1.71
N PRO A 168 9.91 1.24 2.10
CA PRO A 168 10.05 2.71 2.03
C PRO A 168 11.22 3.27 2.84
N HIS A 169 11.62 2.57 3.90
CA HIS A 169 12.70 2.96 4.80
C HIS A 169 14.07 2.38 4.39
N ALA A 170 14.16 1.64 3.28
CA ALA A 170 15.43 1.21 2.71
C ALA A 170 16.35 2.42 2.44
N ASP A 171 17.52 2.43 3.08
CA ASP A 171 18.52 3.48 2.90
C ASP A 171 19.48 3.14 1.74
N ARG A 172 20.35 4.11 1.41
CA ARG A 172 21.31 3.96 0.30
C ARG A 172 22.25 2.77 0.52
N VAL A 173 22.74 2.60 1.75
CA VAL A 173 23.70 1.55 2.12
C VAL A 173 23.07 0.17 1.95
N PHE A 174 21.84 -0.01 2.43
CA PHE A 174 21.10 -1.26 2.29
C PHE A 174 20.76 -1.57 0.84
N LEU A 175 20.34 -0.57 0.06
CA LEU A 175 20.07 -0.75 -1.38
C LEU A 175 21.34 -1.12 -2.17
N THR A 176 22.50 -0.60 -1.77
CA THR A 176 23.80 -1.03 -2.33
C THR A 176 24.09 -2.49 -2.06
N ARG A 177 23.88 -2.96 -0.82
CA ARG A 177 24.04 -4.38 -0.49
C ARG A 177 23.05 -5.25 -1.27
N LEU A 178 21.78 -4.83 -1.37
CA LEU A 178 20.76 -5.53 -2.15
C LEU A 178 21.12 -5.63 -3.64
N TRP A 179 21.62 -4.53 -4.24
CA TRP A 179 22.03 -4.51 -5.63
C TRP A 179 23.16 -5.51 -5.90
N GLN A 180 24.10 -5.63 -4.97
CA GLN A 180 25.25 -6.54 -5.06
C GLN A 180 24.90 -8.00 -4.71
N ALA A 181 23.81 -8.24 -3.97
CA ALA A 181 23.43 -9.59 -3.52
C ALA A 181 22.98 -10.49 -4.67
N HIS A 182 22.30 -9.94 -5.68
CA HIS A 182 21.87 -10.69 -6.86
C HIS A 182 21.98 -9.83 -8.12
N ASP A 183 22.57 -10.40 -9.17
CA ASP A 183 22.60 -9.79 -10.49
C ASP A 183 21.32 -10.13 -11.26
N GLU A 184 20.22 -9.50 -10.84
CA GLU A 184 18.88 -9.79 -11.35
C GLU A 184 18.16 -8.51 -11.79
N VAL A 185 17.83 -8.46 -13.08
CA VAL A 185 17.26 -7.27 -13.74
C VAL A 185 16.03 -6.74 -13.02
N TYR A 186 15.14 -7.62 -12.56
CA TYR A 186 13.92 -7.21 -11.85
C TYR A 186 14.21 -6.59 -10.48
N LEU A 187 15.23 -7.07 -9.77
CA LEU A 187 15.63 -6.51 -8.48
C LEU A 187 16.26 -5.13 -8.68
N HIS A 188 17.21 -5.03 -9.61
CA HIS A 188 17.83 -3.75 -9.98
C HIS A 188 16.81 -2.73 -10.46
N ALA A 189 15.78 -3.15 -11.19
CA ALA A 189 14.71 -2.26 -11.62
C ALA A 189 13.86 -1.73 -10.46
N GLU A 190 13.61 -2.52 -9.42
CA GLU A 190 12.93 -2.01 -8.23
C GLU A 190 13.81 -1.02 -7.48
N ILE A 191 15.10 -1.33 -7.31
CA ILE A 191 16.06 -0.42 -6.67
C ILE A 191 16.16 0.89 -7.47
N ALA A 192 16.20 0.84 -8.80
CA ALA A 192 16.24 2.02 -9.67
C ALA A 192 15.01 2.91 -9.53
N SER A 193 13.83 2.35 -9.26
CA SER A 193 12.62 3.15 -8.99
C SER A 193 12.52 3.68 -7.57
N HIS A 194 13.36 3.19 -6.65
CA HIS A 194 13.25 3.53 -5.23
C HIS A 194 13.71 4.96 -4.93
N ARG A 195 12.99 5.69 -4.05
CA ARG A 195 13.29 7.08 -3.69
C ARG A 195 14.71 7.28 -3.14
N ASN A 196 15.28 6.25 -2.53
CA ASN A 196 16.62 6.26 -1.96
C ASN A 196 17.67 5.58 -2.86
N CYS A 197 17.37 5.34 -4.14
CA CYS A 197 18.33 4.77 -5.07
C CYS A 197 19.64 5.58 -5.10
N PRO A 198 20.81 4.93 -4.96
CA PRO A 198 22.10 5.56 -5.24
C PRO A 198 22.20 6.09 -6.66
N SER A 199 22.79 7.28 -6.82
CA SER A 199 22.95 7.96 -8.11
C SER A 199 23.76 7.14 -9.13
N GLU A 200 24.75 6.38 -8.66
CA GLU A 200 25.54 5.46 -9.50
C GLU A 200 24.64 4.42 -10.18
N PHE A 201 23.76 3.78 -9.42
CA PHE A 201 22.84 2.76 -9.96
C PHE A 201 21.74 3.36 -10.81
N LEU A 202 21.29 4.58 -10.52
CA LEU A 202 20.42 5.33 -11.43
C LEU A 202 21.09 5.55 -12.78
N ASN A 203 22.35 5.99 -12.80
CA ASN A 203 23.09 6.20 -14.04
C ASN A 203 23.29 4.89 -14.82
N ILE A 204 23.59 3.78 -14.13
CA ILE A 204 23.65 2.44 -14.75
C ILE A 204 22.30 2.08 -15.35
N ALA A 205 21.20 2.28 -14.62
CA ALA A 205 19.86 1.93 -15.08
C ALA A 205 19.38 2.78 -16.26
N LEU A 206 19.75 4.07 -16.32
CA LEU A 206 19.43 4.98 -17.43
C LEU A 206 20.17 4.60 -18.72
N ASN A 207 21.42 4.15 -18.61
CA ASN A 207 22.26 3.78 -19.75
C ASN A 207 22.21 2.28 -20.09
N SER A 208 21.36 1.50 -19.41
CA SER A 208 21.24 0.07 -19.64
C SER A 208 20.48 -0.23 -20.93
N ASP A 209 20.88 -1.27 -21.66
CA ASP A 209 20.13 -1.78 -22.82
C ASP A 209 18.76 -2.37 -22.42
N VAL A 210 18.58 -2.70 -21.13
CA VAL A 210 17.33 -3.28 -20.63
C VAL A 210 16.25 -2.21 -20.47
N VAL A 211 15.22 -2.31 -21.30
CA VAL A 211 14.04 -1.43 -21.30
C VAL A 211 13.37 -1.31 -19.92
N LEU A 212 13.30 -2.42 -19.17
CA LEU A 212 12.69 -2.43 -17.84
C LEU A 212 13.44 -1.53 -16.85
N LEU A 213 14.78 -1.53 -16.89
CA LEU A 213 15.62 -0.70 -16.02
C LEU A 213 15.42 0.78 -16.36
N ARG A 214 15.54 1.16 -17.63
CA ARG A 214 15.32 2.54 -18.08
C ARG A 214 13.92 3.04 -17.73
N ARG A 215 12.89 2.21 -17.94
CA ARG A 215 11.50 2.55 -17.61
C ARG A 215 11.27 2.75 -16.11
N LYS A 216 11.87 1.91 -15.27
CA LYS A 216 11.72 2.01 -13.80
C LYS A 216 12.55 3.15 -13.22
N ALA A 217 13.75 3.40 -13.77
CA ALA A 217 14.55 4.57 -13.46
C ALA A 217 13.80 5.86 -13.81
N ALA A 218 13.15 5.91 -14.98
CA ALA A 218 12.31 7.03 -15.42
C ALA A 218 11.17 7.37 -14.45
N ALA A 219 10.70 6.39 -13.66
CA ALA A 219 9.69 6.60 -12.63
C ALA A 219 10.26 7.13 -11.30
N ASN A 220 11.57 7.27 -11.16
CA ASN A 220 12.19 7.77 -9.94
C ASN A 220 12.08 9.30 -9.83
N THR A 221 11.61 9.78 -8.68
CA THR A 221 11.44 11.22 -8.40
C THR A 221 12.77 11.97 -8.22
N LYS A 222 13.91 11.28 -8.17
CA LYS A 222 15.24 11.89 -8.07
C LYS A 222 15.86 12.31 -9.39
N LEU A 223 15.29 11.90 -10.52
CA LEU A 223 15.83 12.29 -11.82
C LEU A 223 15.73 13.80 -12.02
N SER A 224 16.80 14.39 -12.56
CA SER A 224 16.77 15.79 -13.00
C SER A 224 15.94 15.95 -14.27
N ASP A 225 15.47 17.16 -14.53
CA ASP A 225 14.77 17.49 -15.77
C ASP A 225 15.64 17.15 -17.00
N THR A 226 16.97 17.34 -16.91
CA THR A 226 17.90 16.98 -17.98
C THR A 226 17.92 15.48 -18.27
N GLN A 227 17.91 14.63 -17.23
CA GLN A 227 17.84 13.18 -17.36
C GLN A 227 16.48 12.73 -17.91
N LEU A 228 15.39 13.37 -17.45
CA LEU A 228 14.05 13.10 -17.96
C LEU A 228 13.92 13.48 -19.44
N LEU A 229 14.47 14.62 -19.84
CA LEU A 229 14.51 15.05 -21.24
C LEU A 229 15.32 14.09 -22.12
N GLN A 230 16.44 13.56 -21.62
CA GLN A 230 17.19 12.50 -22.32
C GLN A 230 16.31 11.26 -22.56
N LEU A 231 15.54 10.84 -21.55
CA LEU A 231 14.64 9.69 -21.65
C LEU A 231 13.43 9.93 -22.56
N LEU A 232 13.11 11.18 -22.90
CA LEU A 232 12.10 11.48 -23.93
C LEU A 232 12.60 11.13 -25.34
N ALA A 233 13.92 11.03 -25.55
CA ALA A 233 14.51 10.57 -26.78
C ALA A 233 14.76 9.05 -26.82
N ASP A 234 14.34 8.31 -25.78
CA ASP A 234 14.51 6.85 -25.72
C ASP A 234 13.78 6.18 -26.90
N SER A 235 14.39 5.13 -27.47
CA SER A 235 13.79 4.35 -28.55
C SER A 235 12.46 3.72 -28.14
N GLU A 236 12.32 3.37 -26.86
CA GLU A 236 11.17 2.65 -26.33
C GLU A 236 10.07 3.56 -25.82
N SER A 237 8.88 3.41 -26.42
CA SER A 237 7.71 4.23 -26.08
C SER A 237 7.29 4.12 -24.60
N GLN A 238 7.55 2.99 -23.95
CA GLN A 238 7.23 2.80 -22.54
C GLN A 238 8.12 3.64 -21.62
N VAL A 239 9.37 3.86 -22.00
CA VAL A 239 10.33 4.68 -21.25
C VAL A 239 9.96 6.16 -21.40
N ARG A 240 9.68 6.61 -22.64
CA ARG A 240 9.20 7.96 -22.93
C ARG A 240 7.95 8.31 -22.13
N VAL A 241 6.96 7.40 -22.08
CA VAL A 241 5.74 7.58 -21.26
C VAL A 241 6.07 7.74 -19.77
N ALA A 242 6.98 6.92 -19.24
CA ALA A 242 7.34 6.98 -17.83
C ALA A 242 8.00 8.32 -17.46
N ALA A 243 8.93 8.82 -18.30
CA ALA A 243 9.57 10.12 -18.12
C ALA A 243 8.57 11.28 -18.22
N LEU A 244 7.64 11.25 -19.19
CA LEU A 244 6.59 12.28 -19.33
C LEU A 244 5.67 12.39 -18.11
N ARG A 245 5.42 11.29 -17.41
CA ARG A 245 4.57 11.33 -16.21
C ARG A 245 5.20 12.17 -15.10
N GLN A 246 6.53 12.13 -14.98
CA GLN A 246 7.27 12.89 -13.97
C GLN A 246 7.43 14.36 -14.31
N LEU A 247 7.50 14.71 -15.60
CA LEU A 247 7.62 16.11 -16.01
C LEU A 247 6.35 16.90 -15.66
N VAL A 248 6.54 18.07 -15.06
CA VAL A 248 5.44 18.98 -14.65
C VAL A 248 4.95 19.79 -15.85
N ALA A 249 5.85 20.31 -16.67
CA ALA A 249 5.54 21.04 -17.89
C ALA A 249 6.44 20.54 -19.02
N VAL A 250 5.84 20.26 -20.18
CA VAL A 250 6.54 19.69 -21.33
C VAL A 250 6.20 20.51 -22.57
N LYS A 251 7.20 21.16 -23.17
CA LYS A 251 7.09 21.80 -24.49
C LYS A 251 7.68 20.87 -25.56
N VAL A 252 7.11 19.68 -25.72
CA VAL A 252 7.54 18.71 -26.74
C VAL A 252 6.50 18.70 -27.84
N SER A 253 6.97 18.82 -29.09
CA SER A 253 6.13 18.71 -30.29
C SER A 253 5.37 17.38 -30.25
N GLN A 254 4.04 17.42 -30.12
CA GLN A 254 3.22 16.22 -30.11
C GLN A 254 3.10 15.58 -31.51
N ALA A 255 3.45 16.35 -32.55
CA ALA A 255 3.21 16.02 -33.95
C ALA A 255 4.13 14.92 -34.50
N ASP A 256 5.35 14.82 -33.96
CA ASP A 256 6.42 13.96 -34.49
C ASP A 256 6.55 12.64 -33.71
N GLU A 257 5.77 12.46 -32.64
CA GLU A 257 5.84 11.28 -31.78
C GLU A 257 5.13 10.07 -32.40
N PRO A 258 5.86 9.01 -32.81
CA PRO A 258 5.27 7.88 -33.51
C PRO A 258 4.30 7.08 -32.64
N ALA A 259 4.61 6.93 -31.34
CA ALA A 259 3.85 6.03 -30.47
C ALA A 259 2.55 6.68 -29.97
N ARG A 260 1.41 6.06 -30.32
CA ARG A 260 0.07 6.49 -29.88
C ARG A 260 -0.04 6.66 -28.36
N ARG A 261 0.62 5.79 -27.58
CA ARG A 261 0.60 5.83 -26.11
C ARG A 261 1.25 7.11 -25.57
N VAL A 262 2.36 7.54 -26.16
CA VAL A 262 3.08 8.75 -25.77
C VAL A 262 2.25 9.99 -26.12
N ARG A 263 1.69 10.05 -27.35
CA ARG A 263 0.75 11.12 -27.77
C ARG A 263 -0.43 11.30 -26.82
N ARG A 264 -1.02 10.19 -26.34
CA ARG A 264 -2.13 10.23 -25.37
C ARG A 264 -1.72 10.83 -24.03
N GLU A 265 -0.53 10.52 -23.54
CA GLU A 265 -0.04 11.06 -22.27
C GLU A 265 0.37 12.53 -22.39
N LEU A 266 0.95 12.94 -23.52
CA LEU A 266 1.21 14.35 -23.83
C LEU A 266 -0.08 15.18 -23.85
N ALA A 267 -1.12 14.69 -24.55
CA ALA A 267 -2.42 15.33 -24.61
C ALA A 267 -3.07 15.53 -23.23
N ARG A 268 -2.85 14.59 -22.29
CA ARG A 268 -3.32 14.74 -20.90
C ARG A 268 -2.60 15.83 -20.12
N LYS A 269 -1.31 16.04 -20.38
CA LYS A 269 -0.45 16.99 -19.64
C LYS A 269 -0.54 18.42 -20.17
N THR A 270 -0.67 18.58 -21.48
CA THR A 270 -0.57 19.89 -22.17
C THR A 270 -1.91 20.44 -22.64
N GLY A 271 -3.01 19.70 -22.43
CA GLY A 271 -4.26 19.94 -23.14
C GLY A 271 -4.18 19.41 -24.58
N LEU A 272 -5.34 19.19 -25.19
CA LEU A 272 -5.41 18.74 -26.58
C LEU A 272 -5.16 19.93 -27.51
N ASP A 273 -4.08 19.86 -28.29
CA ASP A 273 -3.83 20.78 -29.40
C ASP A 273 -4.78 20.46 -30.57
N GLU A 274 -5.35 21.48 -31.21
CA GLU A 274 -6.41 21.36 -32.22
C GLU A 274 -5.94 20.54 -33.45
N ALA A 275 -4.66 20.70 -33.82
CA ALA A 275 -4.01 19.92 -34.87
C ALA A 275 -3.81 18.43 -34.50
N LEU A 276 -3.77 18.09 -33.21
CA LEU A 276 -3.66 16.72 -32.73
C LEU A 276 -5.04 16.05 -32.56
N VAL A 277 -6.08 16.82 -32.19
CA VAL A 277 -7.48 16.36 -32.23
C VAL A 277 -7.83 15.92 -33.66
N ASN A 278 -7.53 16.76 -34.66
CA ASN A 278 -7.82 16.47 -36.06
C ASN A 278 -7.08 15.20 -36.57
N ARG A 279 -5.84 14.96 -36.14
CA ARG A 279 -5.10 13.73 -36.49
C ARG A 279 -5.52 12.50 -35.70
N LEU A 280 -5.90 12.64 -34.43
CA LEU A 280 -6.46 11.53 -33.65
C LEU A 280 -7.78 11.05 -34.24
N VAL A 281 -8.64 11.97 -34.70
CA VAL A 281 -9.87 11.66 -35.44
C VAL A 281 -9.54 10.92 -36.74
N LEU A 282 -8.57 11.39 -37.53
CA LEU A 282 -8.14 10.71 -38.77
C LEU A 282 -7.53 9.31 -38.53
N THR A 283 -6.74 9.13 -37.47
CA THR A 283 -6.19 7.80 -37.11
C THR A 283 -7.23 6.86 -36.50
N MET A 284 -8.27 7.39 -35.85
CA MET A 284 -9.45 6.61 -35.47
C MET A 284 -10.25 6.16 -36.70
N ILE A 285 -10.39 7.01 -37.72
CA ILE A 285 -11.02 6.64 -38.99
C ILE A 285 -10.19 5.55 -39.71
N ALA A 286 -8.87 5.65 -39.74
CA ALA A 286 -8.00 4.63 -40.32
C ALA A 286 -8.02 3.29 -39.54
N GLY A 287 -8.12 3.33 -38.21
CA GLY A 287 -8.27 2.12 -37.38
C GLY A 287 -9.68 1.49 -37.46
N CYS A 288 -10.72 2.31 -37.68
CA CYS A 288 -12.08 1.84 -37.91
C CYS A 288 -12.27 1.32 -39.35
N ALA A 289 -11.50 1.78 -40.34
CA ALA A 289 -11.55 1.25 -41.71
C ALA A 289 -11.14 -0.24 -41.80
N ALA A 290 -10.29 -0.73 -40.90
CA ALA A 290 -9.94 -2.15 -40.82
C ALA A 290 -11.00 -3.02 -40.11
N GLY A 291 -11.94 -2.41 -39.37
CA GLY A 291 -13.02 -3.11 -38.66
C GLY A 291 -14.43 -2.93 -39.25
N LEU A 292 -14.61 -1.97 -40.17
CA LEU A 292 -15.92 -1.64 -40.77
C LEU A 292 -16.24 -2.39 -42.08
N LEU A 293 -15.32 -3.22 -42.61
CA LEU A 293 -15.59 -4.07 -43.77
C LEU A 293 -16.42 -5.34 -43.45
N ALA A 294 -16.94 -5.48 -42.22
CA ALA A 294 -17.67 -6.68 -41.78
C ALA A 294 -19.08 -6.42 -41.22
N ILE A 295 -19.74 -5.30 -41.54
CA ILE A 295 -21.14 -5.08 -41.14
C ILE A 295 -21.91 -4.38 -42.28
N PRO A 296 -22.97 -4.99 -42.85
CA PRO A 296 -23.75 -4.37 -43.92
C PRO A 296 -24.69 -3.28 -43.37
N PRO A 297 -25.15 -2.33 -44.22
CA PRO A 297 -25.86 -1.15 -43.77
C PRO A 297 -27.36 -1.44 -43.60
N LEU A 298 -27.91 -1.07 -42.45
CA LEU A 298 -29.35 -0.80 -42.29
C LEU A 298 -29.47 0.55 -41.59
N ARG A 299 -29.67 1.61 -42.40
CA ARG A 299 -30.97 2.24 -42.68
C ARG A 299 -31.47 3.09 -41.52
N SER A 300 -31.30 4.40 -41.71
CA SER A 300 -32.28 5.47 -41.48
C SER A 300 -33.49 5.12 -40.63
N LEU A 301 -33.74 5.92 -39.58
CA LEU A 301 -35.04 6.53 -39.28
C LEU A 301 -34.85 7.60 -38.18
N CYS A 302 -35.18 8.83 -38.55
CA CYS A 302 -35.57 10.01 -37.76
C CYS A 302 -34.70 10.45 -36.57
#